data_AF-H5SVC5-F1
#
_entry.id   AF-H5SVC5-F1
#
_cell.length_a   1.000
_cell.length_b   1.000
_cell.length_c   1.000
_cell.angle_alpha   90.00
_cell.angle_beta   90.00
_cell.angle_gamma   90.00
#
_symmetry.space_group_name_H-M   'P 1'
#
loop_
_entity.id
_entity.type
_entity.pdbx_description
1 polymer ?
#
loop_
_entity_poly.entity_id
_entity_poly.type
_entity_poly.pdbx_seq_one_letter_code
_entity_poly.pdbx_strand_id
1 'polypeptide(L)' 'MRVVCNTSPLIFLAKIHRLDLLYQLYDEVLVPAEVLKELEAKPTKETKQIRALLQNRRFHLGTAGPDAEASV' A
#
# COMPACT_ATOMS: atom_id res chain seq x y z
N MET A 1 -11.19 4.91 -9.52
CA MET A 1 -10.39 5.86 -8.72
C MET A 1 -9.10 5.18 -8.27
N ARG A 2 -7.96 5.84 -8.48
CA ARG A 2 -6.62 5.38 -8.06
C ARG A 2 -6.20 6.10 -6.78
N VAL A 3 -5.55 5.39 -5.86
CA VAL A 3 -5.06 5.97 -4.60
C VAL A 3 -3.60 5.61 -4.34
N VAL A 4 -2.86 6.53 -3.70
CA VAL A 4 -1.53 6.24 -3.15
C VAL A 4 -1.71 5.79 -1.69
N CYS A 5 -1.22 4.61 -1.35
CA CYS A 5 -1.36 4.02 -0.03
C CYS A 5 0.00 3.93 0.68
N ASN A 6 0.15 4.74 1.73
CA ASN A 6 1.36 4.80 2.55
C ASN A 6 1.40 3.70 3.64
N THR A 7 2.46 3.68 4.45
CA THR A 7 2.71 2.64 5.45
C THR A 7 1.60 2.51 6.50
N SER A 8 1.14 3.62 7.10
CA SER A 8 0.20 3.56 8.22
C SER A 8 -1.17 2.96 7.85
N PRO A 9 -1.82 3.35 6.74
CA PRO A 9 -3.06 2.71 6.29
C PRO A 9 -2.90 1.20 6.07
N LEU A 10 -1.81 0.75 5.44
CA LEU A 10 -1.54 -0.68 5.23
C LEU A 10 -1.43 -1.44 6.56
N ILE A 11 -0.67 -0.91 7.52
CA ILE A 11 -0.50 -1.55 8.84
C ILE A 11 -1.82 -1.57 9.61
N PHE A 12 -2.55 -0.45 9.68
CA PHE A 12 -3.79 -0.40 10.46
C PHE A 12 -4.86 -1.31 9.89
N LEU A 13 -5.01 -1.35 8.55
CA LEU A 13 -5.93 -2.28 7.90
C LEU A 13 -5.50 -3.74 8.09
N ALA A 14 -4.20 -4.06 8.06
CA ALA A 14 -3.70 -5.40 8.35
C ALA A 14 -4.04 -5.85 9.78
N LYS A 15 -3.84 -4.96 10.77
CA LYS A 15 -4.13 -5.23 12.19
C LYS A 15 -5.59 -5.57 12.46
N ILE A 16 -6.52 -4.92 11.76
CA ILE A 16 -7.96 -5.19 11.88
C ILE A 16 -8.46 -6.23 10.85
N HIS A 17 -7.56 -6.84 10.10
CA HIS A 17 -7.86 -7.82 9.04
C HIS A 17 -8.81 -7.28 7.96
N ARG A 18 -8.69 -5.98 7.64
CA ARG A 18 -9.50 -5.28 6.62
C ARG A 18 -8.71 -4.74 5.42
N LEU A 19 -7.62 -5.41 5.04
CA LEU A 19 -6.89 -5.09 3.82
C LEU A 19 -7.75 -5.24 2.54
N ASP A 20 -8.87 -5.97 2.64
CA ASP A 20 -9.86 -6.11 1.59
C ASP A 20 -10.49 -4.79 1.15
N LEU A 21 -10.60 -3.84 2.08
CA LEU A 21 -11.16 -2.52 1.80
C LEU A 21 -10.40 -1.77 0.72
N LEU A 22 -9.09 -1.99 0.60
CA LEU A 22 -8.26 -1.30 -0.40
C LEU A 22 -8.68 -1.62 -1.83
N TYR A 23 -9.07 -2.87 -2.12
CA TYR A 23 -9.54 -3.24 -3.47
C TYR A 23 -11.06 -3.20 -3.64
N GLN A 24 -11.82 -3.02 -2.56
CA GLN A 24 -13.26 -2.77 -2.61
C GLN A 24 -13.57 -1.29 -2.87
N LEU A 25 -12.78 -0.38 -2.30
CA LEU A 25 -13.00 1.06 -2.38
C LEU A 25 -12.26 1.74 -3.55
N TYR A 26 -11.18 1.12 -4.03
CA TYR A 26 -10.33 1.68 -5.08
C TYR A 26 -10.13 0.66 -6.20
N ASP A 27 -10.08 1.17 -7.43
CA ASP A 27 -9.84 0.34 -8.62
C ASP A 27 -8.35 -0.04 -8.72
N GLU A 28 -7.48 0.90 -8.32
CA GLU A 28 -6.02 0.75 -8.31
C GLU A 28 -5.41 1.34 -7.05
N VAL A 29 -4.46 0.61 -6.46
CA VAL A 29 -3.72 1.03 -5.27
C VAL A 29 -2.25 1.10 -5.61
N LEU A 30 -1.67 2.30 -5.57
CA LEU A 30 -0.24 2.49 -5.72
C LEU A 30 0.42 2.48 -4.34
N VAL A 31 1.40 1.59 -4.15
CA VAL A 31 2.21 1.53 -2.95
C VAL A 31 3.62 1.99 -3.29
N PRO A 32 4.11 3.09 -2.69
CA PRO A 32 5.47 3.55 -2.91
C PRO A 32 6.52 2.49 -2.58
N ALA A 33 7.61 2.44 -3.34
CA ALA A 33 8.72 1.52 -3.10
C ALA A 33 9.37 1.75 -1.72
N GLU A 34 9.36 2.99 -1.24
CA GLU A 34 9.84 3.39 0.08
C GLU A 34 9.03 2.75 1.21
N VAL A 35 7.71 2.63 1.03
CA VAL A 35 6.81 1.98 2.00
C VAL A 35 7.16 0.50 2.13
N LEU A 36 7.49 -0.17 1.03
CA LEU A 36 7.97 -1.55 1.08
C LEU A 36 9.28 -1.67 1.87
N LYS A 37 10.26 -0.79 1.62
CA LYS A 37 11.53 -0.80 2.35
C LYS A 37 11.31 -0.62 3.85
N GLU A 38 10.42 0.29 4.24
CA GLU A 38 10.07 0.55 5.64
C GLU A 38 9.43 -0.68 6.30
N LEU A 39 8.50 -1.34 5.58
CA LEU A 39 7.84 -2.56 6.05
C LEU A 39 8.81 -3.76 6.18
N GLU A 40 9.82 -3.83 5.31
CA GLU A 40 10.84 -4.88 5.31
C GLU A 40 11.91 -4.68 6.39
N ALA A 41 12.20 -3.44 6.78
CA ALA A 41 13.15 -3.14 7.85
C ALA A 41 12.71 -3.71 9.21
N LYS A 42 11.40 -3.89 9.43
CA LYS A 42 10.84 -4.51 10.64
C LYS A 42 9.72 -5.49 10.31
N PRO A 43 10.06 -6.75 9.94
CA PRO A 43 9.06 -7.73 9.53
C PRO A 43 8.17 -8.13 10.70
N THR A 44 6.87 -7.95 10.52
CA THR A 44 5.82 -8.33 11.49
C THR A 44 4.84 -9.31 10.85
N LYS A 45 3.84 -9.78 11.62
CA LYS A 45 2.74 -10.59 11.08
C LYS A 45 1.98 -9.81 10.00
N GLU A 46 1.77 -8.52 10.24
CA GLU A 46 1.11 -7.57 9.33
C GLU A 46 1.91 -7.41 8.04
N THR A 47 3.24 -7.27 8.12
CA THR A 47 4.12 -7.18 6.94
C THR A 47 3.94 -8.38 5.99
N LYS A 48 3.79 -9.59 6.53
CA LYS A 48 3.55 -10.80 5.72
C LYS A 48 2.21 -10.75 4.99
N GLN A 49 1.15 -10.30 5.68
CA GLN A 49 -0.18 -10.13 5.09
C GLN A 49 -0.18 -9.07 3.99
N ILE A 50 0.48 -7.93 4.23
CA ILE A 50 0.63 -6.86 3.25
C ILE A 50 1.41 -7.36 2.03
N ARG A 51 2.51 -8.11 2.21
CA ARG A 51 3.27 -8.68 1.08
C ARG A 51 2.42 -9.63 0.23
N ALA A 52 1.61 -10.48 0.85
CA ALA A 52 0.69 -11.36 0.13
C ALA A 52 -0.36 -10.56 -0.66
N LEU A 53 -0.88 -9.46 -0.09
CA LEU A 53 -1.82 -8.58 -0.77
C LEU A 53 -1.19 -7.90 -2.00
N LEU A 54 0.07 -7.48 -1.91
CA LEU A 54 0.78 -6.80 -3.01
C LEU A 54 1.04 -7.70 -4.23
N GLN A 55 0.83 -9.01 -4.12
CA GLN A 55 0.86 -9.92 -5.28
C GLN A 55 -0.42 -9.83 -6.13
N ASN A 56 -1.45 -9.13 -5.65
CA ASN A 56 -2.68 -8.89 -6.38
C ASN A 56 -2.46 -7.83 -7.48
N ARG A 57 -2.97 -8.09 -8.68
CA ARG A 57 -2.80 -7.23 -9.87
C ARG A 57 -3.36 -5.81 -9.73
N ARG A 58 -4.17 -5.54 -8.71
CA ARG A 58 -4.69 -4.20 -8.40
C ARG A 58 -3.70 -3.32 -7.62
N PHE A 59 -2.58 -3.90 -7.18
CA PHE A 59 -1.54 -3.20 -6.43
C PHE A 59 -0.33 -2.97 -7.32
N HIS A 60 0.08 -1.72 -7.42
CA HIS A 60 1.19 -1.29 -8.24
C HIS A 60 2.29 -0.72 -7.36
N LEU A 61 3.51 -1.17 -7.56
CA LEU A 61 4.67 -0.53 -6.95
C LEU A 61 5.04 0.69 -7.78
N GLY A 62 5.21 1.83 -7.14
CA GLY A 62 5.64 3.07 -7.80
C GLY A 62 6.69 3.81 -6.98
N THR A 63 7.41 4.72 -7.61
CA THR A 63 8.22 5.70 -6.90
C THR A 63 7.31 6.84 -6.46
N ALA A 64 7.22 7.12 -5.15
CA ALA A 64 6.64 8.38 -4.72
C ALA A 64 7.65 9.49 -5.07
N GLY A 65 7.51 10.08 -6.25
CA GLY A 65 8.18 11.34 -6.57
C GLY A 65 7.54 12.49 -5.77
N PRO A 66 8.28 13.59 -5.50
CA PRO A 66 7.78 14.75 -4.77
C PRO A 66 6.60 15.49 -5.45
N ASP A 67 6.18 15.08 -6.65
CA ASP A 67 5.23 15.83 -7.50
C ASP A 67 3.84 15.18 -7.62
N ALA A 68 3.37 14.42 -6.63
CA ALA A 68 2.00 13.90 -6.62
C ALA A 68 0.92 15.00 -6.44
N GLU A 69 1.31 16.27 -6.30
CA GLU A 69 0.39 17.42 -6.20
C GLU A 69 0.53 18.48 -7.33
N ALA A 70 1.33 18.26 -8.38
CA ALA A 70 1.42 19.22 -9.48
C ALA A 70 0.59 18.77 -10.72
N SER A 71 -0.73 18.89 -10.61
CA SER A 71 -1.60 19.03 -11.78
C SER A 71 -2.71 20.03 -11.46
N VAL A 72 -2.35 21.32 -11.53
CA VAL A 72 -3.24 22.44 -11.87
C VAL A 72 -2.46 23.41 -12.74
#